data_AF-A0A2V9N0T3-F1
#
_entry.id   AF-A0A2V9N0T3-F1
#
_cell.length_a   1.000
_cell.length_b   1.000
_cell.length_c   1.000
_cell.angle_alpha   90.00
_cell.angle_beta   90.00
_cell.angle_gamma   90.00
#
_symmetry.space_group_name_H-M   'P 1'
#
loop_
_entity.id
_entity.type
_entity.pdbx_description
1 polymer ?
#
loop_
_entity_poly.entity_id
_entity_poly.type
_entity_poly.pdbx_seq_one_letter_code
_entity_poly.pdbx_strand_id
1 'polypeptide(L)'
;MNELQPRDIEFWLRSLALSPKSKAHIRGMLRIIVDFAMWAGVLEISRNPIELVVVKGCTKRTRHSRSLTVEEFHKLNNELKEPCRTMSRIAVCFGLRVSELLALQWRDIDWLNGKLRVERAIVAGALEGCWLGSKRSAN
;
A
#
# COMPACT_ATOMS: atom_id res chain seq x y z
N MET A 1 -35.67 -0.19 -8.80
CA MET A 1 -34.46 -0.84 -8.25
C MET A 1 -33.88 0.10 -7.19
N ASN A 2 -34.54 0.20 -6.02
CA ASN A 2 -34.34 1.29 -5.02
C ASN A 2 -33.81 0.79 -3.66
N GLU A 3 -33.19 -0.38 -3.61
CA GLU A 3 -33.02 -1.10 -2.34
C GLU A 3 -31.68 -0.87 -1.61
N LEU A 4 -30.79 -0.02 -2.13
CA LEU A 4 -29.54 0.30 -1.44
C LEU A 4 -29.73 1.39 -0.39
N GLN A 5 -30.24 1.00 0.78
CA GLN A 5 -30.38 1.91 1.91
C GLN A 5 -29.02 2.14 2.59
N PRO A 6 -28.62 3.41 2.84
CA PRO A 6 -27.37 3.73 3.53
C PRO A 6 -27.21 3.00 4.89
N ARG A 7 -28.34 2.80 5.57
CA ARG A 7 -28.41 2.15 6.87
C ARG A 7 -27.91 0.71 6.83
N ASP A 8 -28.31 -0.05 5.82
CA ASP A 8 -27.93 -1.47 5.69
C ASP A 8 -26.44 -1.61 5.41
N ILE A 9 -25.90 -0.70 4.59
CA ILE A 9 -24.46 -0.61 4.31
C ILE A 9 -23.67 -0.27 5.58
N GLU A 10 -24.20 0.64 6.40
CA GLU A 10 -23.58 0.99 7.68
C GLU A 10 -23.56 -0.21 8.64
N PHE A 11 -24.67 -0.94 8.78
CA PHE A 11 -24.72 -2.16 9.60
C PHE A 11 -23.79 -3.23 9.08
N TRP A 12 -23.77 -3.45 7.77
CA TRP A 12 -22.85 -4.38 7.13
C TRP A 12 -21.39 -4.00 7.40
N LEU A 13 -20.97 -2.75 7.16
CA LEU A 13 -19.61 -2.30 7.47
C LEU A 13 -19.27 -2.44 8.95
N ARG A 14 -20.22 -2.21 9.85
CA ARG A 14 -20.02 -2.43 11.30
C ARG A 14 -19.78 -3.90 11.62
N SER A 15 -20.51 -4.82 10.99
CA SER A 15 -20.40 -6.28 11.19
C SER A 15 -19.04 -6.88 10.77
N LEU A 16 -18.32 -6.24 9.83
CA LEU A 16 -17.04 -6.75 9.35
C LEU A 16 -15.98 -6.75 10.47
N ALA A 17 -15.25 -7.84 10.65
CA ALA A 17 -14.11 -7.95 11.57
C ALA A 17 -12.83 -7.30 10.99
N LEU A 18 -12.92 -6.02 10.60
CA LEU A 18 -11.85 -5.27 9.93
C LEU A 18 -11.47 -4.01 10.71
N SER A 19 -10.28 -3.48 10.44
CA SER A 19 -9.86 -2.19 11.01
C SER A 19 -10.78 -1.05 10.54
N PRO A 20 -10.98 0.01 11.35
CA PRO A 20 -11.75 1.19 10.93
C PRO A 20 -11.24 1.82 9.63
N LYS A 21 -9.92 1.77 9.40
CA LYS A 21 -9.30 2.25 8.16
C LYS A 21 -9.70 1.41 6.95
N SER A 22 -9.66 0.09 7.07
CA SER A 22 -10.09 -0.84 6.02
C SER A 22 -11.57 -0.63 5.68
N LYS A 23 -12.44 -0.50 6.69
CA LYS A 23 -13.87 -0.20 6.51
C LYS A 23 -14.09 1.13 5.78
N ALA A 24 -13.29 2.16 6.11
CA ALA A 24 -13.36 3.45 5.42
C ALA A 24 -12.91 3.37 3.95
N HIS A 25 -11.91 2.56 3.63
CA HIS A 25 -11.50 2.30 2.25
C HIS A 25 -12.61 1.58 1.46
N ILE A 26 -13.22 0.54 2.05
CA ILE A 26 -14.36 -0.16 1.42
C ILE A 26 -15.50 0.81 1.12
N ARG A 27 -15.88 1.65 2.10
CA ARG A 27 -16.88 2.70 1.89
C ARG A 27 -16.48 3.66 0.77
N GLY A 28 -15.20 4.05 0.70
CA GLY A 28 -14.69 4.90 -0.38
C GLY A 28 -14.82 4.25 -1.76
N MET A 29 -14.52 2.95 -1.88
CA MET A 29 -14.73 2.21 -3.12
C MET A 29 -16.21 2.12 -3.51
N LEU A 30 -17.10 1.85 -2.54
CA LEU A 30 -18.54 1.82 -2.80
C LEU A 30 -19.05 3.17 -3.32
N ARG A 31 -18.56 4.28 -2.79
CA ARG A 31 -18.90 5.61 -3.28
C ARG A 31 -18.55 5.75 -4.77
N ILE A 32 -17.32 5.40 -5.15
CA ILE A 32 -16.84 5.48 -6.53
C ILE A 32 -17.68 4.61 -7.47
N ILE A 33 -18.02 3.39 -7.04
CA ILE A 33 -18.84 2.47 -7.84
C ILE A 33 -20.25 3.03 -8.07
N VAL A 34 -20.88 3.59 -7.03
CA VAL A 34 -22.22 4.18 -7.14
C VAL A 34 -22.20 5.45 -7.99
N ASP A 35 -21.18 6.30 -7.85
CA ASP A 35 -20.99 7.48 -8.69
C ASP A 35 -20.83 7.08 -10.16
N PHE A 36 -20.03 6.05 -10.43
CA PHE A 36 -19.86 5.50 -11.78
C PHE A 36 -21.16 4.91 -12.34
N ALA A 37 -21.93 4.18 -11.52
CA ALA A 37 -23.20 3.61 -11.94
C ALA A 37 -24.25 4.69 -12.30
N MET A 38 -24.27 5.81 -11.56
CA MET A 38 -25.09 6.97 -11.91
C MET A 38 -24.61 7.63 -13.21
N TRP A 39 -23.29 7.82 -13.37
CA TRP A 39 -22.71 8.37 -14.59
C TRP A 39 -22.98 7.50 -15.83
N ALA A 40 -22.91 6.18 -15.68
CA ALA A 40 -23.16 5.21 -16.75
C ALA A 40 -24.66 5.02 -17.07
N GLY A 41 -25.56 5.73 -16.38
CA GLY A 41 -27.01 5.63 -16.59
C GLY A 41 -27.64 4.34 -16.07
N VAL A 42 -26.91 3.53 -15.28
CA VAL A 42 -27.42 2.32 -14.63
C VAL A 42 -28.32 2.68 -13.45
N LEU A 43 -27.98 3.77 -12.76
CA LEU A 43 -28.77 4.36 -11.68
C LEU A 43 -29.22 5.77 -12.07
N GLU A 44 -30.35 6.20 -11.55
CA GLU A 44 -30.81 7.58 -11.69
C GLU A 44 -29.84 8.54 -11.01
N ILE A 45 -29.53 9.64 -11.69
CA ILE A 45 -28.63 10.67 -11.17
C ILE A 45 -29.30 11.34 -9.97
N SER A 46 -28.70 11.12 -8.80
CA SER A 46 -29.18 11.64 -7.52
C SER A 46 -28.00 11.81 -6.56
N ARG A 47 -28.27 12.25 -5.34
CA ARG A 47 -27.22 12.31 -4.31
C ARG A 47 -26.79 10.88 -3.95
N ASN A 48 -25.48 10.62 -4.00
CA ASN A 48 -24.95 9.31 -3.66
C ASN A 48 -25.30 8.90 -2.21
N PRO A 49 -26.06 7.81 -1.99
CA PRO A 49 -26.47 7.37 -0.66
C PRO A 49 -25.29 6.98 0.26
N ILE A 50 -24.14 6.57 -0.32
CA ILE A 50 -22.94 6.19 0.43
C ILE A 50 -22.35 7.37 1.21
N GLU A 51 -22.65 8.61 0.82
CA GLU A 51 -22.20 9.80 1.55
C GLU A 51 -22.81 9.91 2.95
N LEU A 52 -23.96 9.27 3.18
CA LEU A 52 -24.62 9.25 4.48
C LEU A 52 -23.99 8.22 5.45
N VAL A 53 -23.18 7.30 4.94
CA VAL A 53 -22.55 6.24 5.73
C VAL A 53 -21.30 6.76 6.44
N VAL A 54 -21.27 6.67 7.77
CA VAL A 54 -20.15 7.17 8.58
C VAL A 54 -19.36 6.02 9.20
N VAL A 55 -18.07 5.92 8.86
CA VAL A 55 -17.13 5.00 9.55
C VAL A 55 -16.43 5.75 10.67
N LYS A 56 -16.78 5.45 11.93
CA LYS A 56 -16.15 6.05 13.11
C LYS A 56 -14.73 5.54 13.31
N GLY A 57 -13.83 6.41 13.76
CA GLY A 57 -12.48 6.03 14.19
C GLY A 57 -11.49 5.73 13.05
N CYS A 58 -11.82 6.02 11.80
CA CYS A 58 -10.94 5.78 10.65
C CYS A 58 -9.67 6.65 10.64
N THR A 59 -9.75 7.87 11.17
CA THR A 59 -8.62 8.82 11.24
C THR A 59 -7.73 8.59 12.45
N LYS A 60 -8.21 7.84 13.46
CA LYS A 60 -7.44 7.55 14.67
C LYS A 60 -6.36 6.53 14.34
N ARG A 61 -5.11 6.99 14.35
CA ARG A 61 -3.94 6.13 14.12
C ARG A 61 -3.75 5.21 15.32
N THR A 62 -4.11 3.95 15.16
CA THR A 62 -4.01 2.92 16.23
C THR A 62 -2.55 2.52 16.51
N ARG A 63 -1.66 2.62 15.51
CA ARG A 63 -0.24 2.32 15.63
C ARG A 63 0.60 3.51 15.20
N HIS A 64 1.24 4.16 16.17
CA HIS A 64 2.30 5.12 15.87
C HIS A 64 3.50 4.34 15.33
N SER A 65 3.96 4.73 14.13
CA SER A 65 5.27 4.26 13.66
C SER A 65 6.30 5.02 14.48
N ARG A 66 7.01 4.31 15.35
CA ARG A 66 8.14 4.88 16.10
C ARG A 66 9.33 5.01 15.14
N SER A 67 9.94 6.19 15.09
CA SER A 67 11.23 6.37 14.43
C SER A 67 12.33 5.73 15.28
N LEU A 68 13.22 4.96 14.64
CA LEU A 68 14.41 4.40 15.29
C LEU A 68 15.40 5.53 15.60
N THR A 69 16.01 5.52 16.77
CA THR A 69 17.17 6.37 17.04
C THR A 69 18.41 5.84 16.32
N VAL A 70 19.46 6.65 16.24
CA VAL A 70 20.73 6.28 15.60
C VAL A 70 21.33 5.05 16.29
N GLU A 71 21.31 5.02 17.62
CA GLU A 71 21.84 3.91 18.43
C GLU A 71 21.04 2.62 18.23
N GLU A 72 19.71 2.73 18.17
CA GLU A 72 18.83 1.59 17.89
C GLU A 72 19.07 1.02 16.49
N PHE A 73 19.26 1.89 15.50
CA PHE A 73 19.60 1.46 14.15
C PHE A 73 20.96 0.77 14.10
N HIS A 74 21.99 1.29 14.78
CA HIS A 74 23.30 0.63 14.83
C HIS A 74 23.23 -0.76 15.47
N LYS A 75 22.46 -0.92 16.56
CA LYS A 75 22.23 -2.23 17.18
C LYS A 75 21.54 -3.19 16.20
N LEU A 76 20.45 -2.76 15.56
CA LEU A 76 19.75 -3.54 14.54
C LEU A 76 20.69 -3.94 13.39
N ASN A 77 21.47 -2.99 12.87
CA ASN A 77 22.36 -3.20 11.74
C ASN A 77 23.55 -4.13 12.07
N ASN A 78 23.89 -4.32 13.35
CA ASN A 78 24.93 -5.27 13.76
C ASN A 78 24.40 -6.71 13.87
N GLU A 79 23.11 -6.88 14.15
CA GLU A 79 22.44 -8.19 14.16
C GLU A 79 22.10 -8.71 12.74
N LEU A 80 22.00 -7.80 11.76
CA LEU A 80 21.71 -8.17 10.37
C LEU A 80 22.93 -8.83 9.69
N LYS A 81 22.67 -9.94 8.99
CA LYS A 81 23.64 -10.60 8.10
C LYS A 81 23.59 -9.97 6.70
N GLU A 82 24.67 -10.10 5.95
CA GLU A 82 24.66 -9.72 4.53
C GLU A 82 23.72 -10.65 3.74
N PRO A 83 22.96 -10.13 2.75
CA PRO A 83 23.02 -8.77 2.19
C PRO A 83 22.14 -7.72 2.92
N CYS A 84 21.31 -8.15 3.87
CA CYS A 84 20.34 -7.29 4.55
C CYS A 84 20.99 -6.10 5.27
N ARG A 85 22.20 -6.29 5.81
CA ARG A 85 22.97 -5.24 6.49
C ARG A 85 23.42 -4.12 5.55
N THR A 86 23.88 -4.45 4.35
CA THR A 86 24.20 -3.45 3.33
C THR A 86 22.93 -2.77 2.83
N MET A 87 21.87 -3.53 2.60
CA MET A 87 20.56 -3.02 2.17
C MET A 87 19.96 -2.03 3.18
N SER A 88 20.01 -2.32 4.49
CA SER A 88 19.51 -1.40 5.53
C SER A 88 20.25 -0.08 5.55
N ARG A 89 21.57 -0.09 5.35
CA ARG A 89 22.38 1.14 5.26
C ARG A 89 21.97 1.99 4.06
N ILE A 90 21.88 1.37 2.88
CA ILE A 90 21.47 2.06 1.65
C ILE A 90 20.06 2.65 1.83
N ALA A 91 19.12 1.88 2.36
CA ALA A 91 17.74 2.32 2.58
C ALA A 91 17.66 3.55 3.50
N VAL A 92 18.42 3.56 4.60
CA VAL A 92 18.41 4.69 5.55
C VAL A 92 19.15 5.91 5.02
N CYS A 93 20.30 5.71 4.35
CA CYS A 93 21.09 6.83 3.82
C CYS A 93 20.38 7.56 2.67
N PHE A 94 19.68 6.83 1.78
CA PHE A 94 19.02 7.39 0.61
C PHE A 94 17.49 7.54 0.78
N GLY A 95 16.92 7.05 1.89
CA GLY A 95 15.48 7.11 2.14
C GLY A 95 14.65 6.24 1.20
N LEU A 96 15.21 5.15 0.69
CA LEU A 96 14.55 4.30 -0.30
C LEU A 96 13.36 3.56 0.30
N ARG A 97 12.29 3.43 -0.48
CA ARG A 97 11.23 2.46 -0.18
C ARG A 97 11.78 1.05 -0.36
N VAL A 98 11.25 0.09 0.39
CA VAL A 98 11.67 -1.32 0.29
C VAL A 98 11.54 -1.83 -1.16
N SER A 99 10.49 -1.43 -1.88
CA SER A 99 10.29 -1.79 -3.29
C SER A 99 11.36 -1.23 -4.22
N GLU A 100 11.87 -0.03 -3.95
CA GLU A 100 12.93 0.63 -4.73
C GLU A 100 14.29 -0.01 -4.43
N LEU A 101 14.57 -0.27 -3.15
CA LEU A 101 15.78 -0.94 -2.68
C LEU A 101 15.93 -2.34 -3.30
N LEU A 102 14.84 -3.09 -3.36
CA LEU A 102 14.83 -4.44 -3.95
C LEU A 102 15.00 -4.41 -5.48
N ALA A 103 14.57 -3.32 -6.13
CA ALA A 103 14.65 -3.17 -7.59
C ALA A 103 15.99 -2.59 -8.07
N LEU A 104 16.83 -2.11 -7.15
CA LEU A 104 18.07 -1.44 -7.46
C LEU A 104 19.06 -2.38 -8.16
N GLN A 105 19.64 -1.93 -9.27
CA GLN A 105 20.70 -2.64 -9.97
C GLN A 105 21.99 -1.82 -9.99
N TRP A 106 23.12 -2.52 -10.20
CA TRP A 106 24.43 -1.90 -10.31
C TRP A 106 24.53 -0.83 -11.41
N ARG A 107 23.75 -0.97 -12.50
CA ARG A 107 23.69 0.02 -13.60
C ARG A 107 23.03 1.35 -13.19
N ASP A 108 22.26 1.32 -12.12
CA ASP A 108 21.53 2.49 -11.61
C ASP A 108 22.46 3.37 -10.74
N ILE A 109 23.67 2.87 -10.43
CA ILE A 109 24.72 3.58 -9.70
C ILE A 109 25.69 4.20 -10.70
N ASP A 110 25.71 5.52 -10.75
CA ASP A 110 26.71 6.29 -11.47
C ASP A 110 27.90 6.59 -10.54
N TRP A 111 28.90 5.71 -10.61
CA TRP A 111 30.11 5.80 -9.79
C TRP A 111 30.96 7.04 -10.10
N LEU A 112 30.94 7.53 -11.34
CA LEU A 112 31.74 8.68 -11.77
C LEU A 112 31.20 9.98 -11.19
N ASN A 113 29.87 10.11 -11.15
CA ASN A 113 29.20 11.30 -10.63
C ASN A 113 28.72 11.16 -9.18
N GLY A 114 28.91 9.98 -8.56
CA GLY A 114 28.42 9.69 -7.21
C GLY A 114 26.90 9.74 -7.09
N LYS A 115 26.16 9.39 -8.14
CA LYS A 115 24.69 9.49 -8.19
C LYS A 115 24.02 8.12 -8.17
N LEU A 116 22.94 8.04 -7.41
CA LEU A 116 22.03 6.89 -7.40
C LEU A 116 20.76 7.26 -8.15
N ARG A 117 20.42 6.53 -9.22
CA ARG A 117 19.14 6.69 -9.91
C ARG A 117 18.14 5.64 -9.42
N VAL A 118 16.95 6.08 -9.05
CA VAL A 118 15.85 5.19 -8.65
C VAL A 118 14.86 5.16 -9.81
N GLU A 119 14.96 4.15 -10.66
CA GLU A 119 14.19 4.06 -11.92
C GLU A 119 13.02 3.08 -11.87
N ARG A 120 12.95 2.24 -10.83
CA ARG A 120 12.03 1.11 -10.76
C ARG A 120 11.73 0.70 -9.33
N ALA A 121 10.62 -0.01 -9.16
CA ALA A 121 10.19 -0.59 -7.89
C ALA A 121 9.64 -2.00 -8.12
N ILE A 122 9.92 -2.94 -7.21
CA ILE A 122 9.34 -4.28 -7.20
C ILE A 122 8.19 -4.32 -6.18
N VAL A 123 6.98 -4.67 -6.63
CA VAL A 123 5.81 -4.84 -5.76
C VAL A 123 5.31 -6.28 -5.90
N ALA A 124 5.35 -7.05 -4.81
CA ALA A 124 4.77 -8.38 -4.70
C ALA A 124 5.10 -9.36 -5.85
N GLY A 125 6.39 -9.56 -6.16
CA GLY A 125 6.84 -10.59 -7.10
C GLY A 125 6.51 -10.33 -8.58
N ALA A 126 5.86 -9.22 -8.90
CA ALA A 126 5.78 -8.71 -10.26
C ALA A 126 6.81 -7.57 -10.40
N LEU A 127 7.78 -7.79 -11.28
CA LEU A 127 8.39 -6.67 -11.99
C LEU A 127 7.25 -6.02 -12.78
N GLU A 128 7.17 -4.70 -12.82
CA GLU A 128 6.23 -4.01 -13.69
C GLU A 128 6.25 -4.66 -15.10
N GLY A 129 5.18 -5.37 -15.45
CA GLY A 129 5.02 -6.08 -16.71
C GLY A 129 5.57 -7.51 -16.83
N CYS A 130 6.22 -8.11 -15.82
CA CYS A 130 6.69 -9.50 -15.93
C CYS A 130 6.52 -10.27 -14.61
N TRP A 131 5.60 -11.24 -14.62
CA TRP A 131 5.51 -12.27 -13.58
C TRP A 131 6.86 -13.00 -13.49
N LEU A 132 7.49 -13.00 -12.31
CA LEU A 132 8.65 -13.85 -12.06
C LEU A 132 8.24 -15.31 -12.27
N GLY A 133 8.67 -15.86 -13.39
CA GLY A 133 8.30 -17.19 -13.87
C GLY A 133 8.51 -18.27 -12.83
N SER A 134 7.45 -19.05 -12.61
CA SER A 134 7.53 -20.40 -12.06
C SER A 134 8.45 -21.25 -12.94
N LYS A 135 9.71 -21.39 -12.54
CA LYS A 135 10.51 -22.55 -12.93
C LYS A 135 10.25 -23.64 -11.88
N ARG A 136 9.22 -24.46 -12.11
CA ARG A 136 9.21 -25.82 -11.55
C ARG A 136 10.21 -26.64 -12.38
N SER A 137 11.27 -27.12 -11.74
CA SER A 137 12.15 -28.13 -12.30
C SER A 137 11.34 -29.40 -12.54
N ALA A 138 11.30 -29.87 -13.78
CA ALA A 138 11.01 -31.26 -14.06
C ALA A 138 12.26 -32.07 -13.68
N ASN A 139 12.09 -32.98 -12.72
CA ASN A 139 12.83 -34.23 -12.64
C ASN A 139 11.82 -35.35 -12.91
#